data_AF-A0AA95HSZ3-F1
#
_entry.id   AF-A0AA95HSZ3-F1
#
_cell.length_a   1.000
_cell.length_b   1.000
_cell.length_c   1.000
_cell.angle_alpha   90.00
_cell.angle_beta   90.00
_cell.angle_gamma   90.00
#
_symmetry.space_group_name_H-M   'P 1'
#
loop_
_entity.id
_entity.type
_entity.pdbx_description
1 polymer ?
#
loop_
_entity_poly.entity_id
_entity_poly.type
_entity_poly.pdbx_seq_one_letter_code
_entity_poly.pdbx_strand_id
1 'polypeptide(L)' 'MPLLQMKEVFTPLKLVGIKVFKCKEGFTYIKFWNRPRKKIFG' A
#
# COMPACT_ATOMS: atom_id res chain seq x y z
N MET A 1 -11.30 -7.87 1.21
CA MET A 1 -10.33 -7.76 0.08
C MET A 1 -9.30 -8.85 0.30
N PRO A 2 -9.06 -9.77 -0.65
CA PRO A 2 -8.27 -10.96 -0.37
C PRO A 2 -6.86 -10.54 0.04
N LEU A 3 -6.52 -10.74 1.33
CA LEU A 3 -5.24 -10.35 1.90
C LEU A 3 -4.05 -11.12 1.26
N LEU A 4 -4.33 -12.20 0.52
CA LEU A 4 -3.37 -13.19 0.04
C LEU A 4 -2.39 -12.67 -1.03
N GLN A 5 -2.66 -11.54 -1.70
CA GLN A 5 -1.85 -11.06 -2.83
C GLN A 5 -1.25 -9.65 -2.65
N MET A 6 -1.39 -9.06 -1.46
CA MET A 6 -0.91 -7.72 -1.17
C MET A 6 0.50 -7.77 -0.55
N LYS A 7 1.52 -7.31 -1.27
CA LYS A 7 2.88 -7.15 -0.74
C LYS A 7 3.10 -5.70 -0.30
N GLU A 8 3.61 -5.53 0.91
CA GLU A 8 4.11 -4.23 1.37
C GLU A 8 5.44 -3.94 0.65
N VAL A 9 5.56 -2.75 0.06
CA VAL A 9 6.80 -2.26 -0.53
C VAL A 9 7.51 -1.45 0.53
N PHE A 10 8.72 -1.88 0.91
CA PHE A 10 9.56 -1.10 1.80
C PHE A 10 10.10 0.12 1.04
N THR A 11 9.61 1.30 1.39
CA THR A 11 10.06 2.57 0.85
C THR A 11 10.57 3.46 1.98
N PRO A 12 11.50 4.40 1.72
CA PRO A 12 11.93 5.37 2.73
C PRO A 12 10.77 6.22 3.25
N LEU A 13 9.68 6.34 2.47
CA LEU A 13 8.43 6.98 2.87
C LEU A 13 7.77 6.31 4.10
N LYS A 14 8.13 5.05 4.41
CA LYS A 14 7.69 4.35 5.62
C LYS A 14 8.14 5.06 6.90
N LEU A 15 9.29 5.73 6.87
CA LEU A 15 9.78 6.56 8.00
C LEU A 15 8.89 7.78 8.25
N VAL A 16 8.27 8.30 7.19
CA VAL A 16 7.32 9.43 7.22
C VAL A 16 5.88 8.96 7.46
N GLY A 17 5.69 7.67 7.80
CA GLY A 17 4.37 7.09 8.08
C GLY A 17 3.55 6.70 6.84
N ILE A 18 4.18 6.65 5.67
CA ILE A 18 3.54 6.29 4.40
C ILE A 18 3.90 4.84 4.06
N LYS A 19 2.90 3.95 4.07
CA LYS A 19 3.07 2.55 3.67
C LYS A 19 2.48 2.32 2.28
N VAL A 20 3.29 1.78 1.38
CA VAL A 20 2.86 1.44 0.02
C VAL A 20 2.64 -0.07 -0.06
N PHE A 21 1.53 -0.47 -0.67
CA PHE A 21 1.18 -1.87 -0.90
C PHE A 21 0.95 -2.08 -2.38
N LYS A 22 1.58 -3.10 -2.96
CA LYS A 22 1.31 -3.55 -4.34
C LYS A 22 0.55 -4.87 -4.31
N CYS A 23 -0.49 -4.95 -5.12
CA CYS A 23 -1.20 -6.20 -5.40
C CYS A 23 -0.61 -6.84 -6.66
N LYS A 24 -0.65 -8.17 -6.76
CA LYS A 24 -0.25 -8.89 -7.98
C LYS A 24 -1.10 -8.54 -9.20
N GLU A 25 -2.37 -8.16 -9.00
CA GLU A 25 -3.30 -7.71 -10.04
C GLU A 25 -2.99 -6.28 -10.57
N GLY A 26 -1.80 -5.73 -10.33
CA GLY A 26 -1.38 -4.40 -10.81
C GLY A 26 -1.86 -3.22 -9.94
N PHE A 27 -2.75 -3.46 -8.98
CA PHE A 27 -3.25 -2.42 -8.09
C PHE A 27 -2.21 -1.93 -7.08
N THR A 28 -2.07 -0.61 -6.93
CA THR A 28 -1.22 0.02 -5.92
C THR A 28 -2.06 0.79 -4.91
N TYR A 29 -1.76 0.56 -3.63
CA TYR A 29 -2.43 1.17 -2.50
C TYR A 29 -1.43 1.90 -1.61
N ILE A 30 -1.90 2.93 -0.94
CA ILE A 30 -1.12 3.70 0.02
C ILE A 30 -1.90 3.86 1.31
N LYS A 31 -1.19 3.77 2.42
CA LYS A 31 -1.70 4.04 3.75
C LYS A 31 -0.85 5.14 4.35
N PHE A 32 -1.49 6.24 4.70
CA PHE A 32 -0.85 7.34 5.41
C PHE A 32 -1.25 7.27 6.88
N TRP A 33 -0.30 6.93 7.75
CA TRP A 33 -0.52 6.86 9.19
C TRP A 33 -1.73 6.00 9.56
N ASN A 34 -2.71 6.61 10.24
CA ASN A 34 -3.96 5.98 10.68
C ASN A 34 -5.11 6.13 9.67
N ARG A 35 -4.86 6.69 8.48
CA ARG A 35 -5.88 6.80 7.44
C ARG A 35 -6.15 5.45 6.78
N PRO A 36 -7.39 5.20 6.32
CA PRO A 36 -7.70 4.01 5.54
C PRO A 36 -6.86 3.95 4.27
N ARG A 37 -6.59 2.72 3.80
CA ARG A 37 -5.80 2.49 2.59
C ARG A 37 -6.53 3.07 1.39
N LYS A 38 -5.86 3.90 0.59
CA LYS A 38 -6.40 4.43 -0.68
C LYS A 38 -5.74 3.72 -1.85
N LYS A 39 -6.54 3.35 -2.85
CA LYS A 39 -6.04 2.90 -4.17
C LYS A 39 -5.53 4.13 -4.92
N ILE A 40 -4.31 4.08 -5.43
CA ILE A 40 -3.72 5.17 -6.23
C ILE A 40 -3.72 4.80 -7.71
N PHE A 41 -3.37 3.56 -8.02
CA PHE A 41 -3.24 3.08 -9.40
C PHE A 41 -3.87 1.70 -9.55
N GLY A 42 -4.42 1.46 -10.74
CA GLY A 42 -4.97 0.19 -11.18
C GLY A 42 -5.01 0.10 -12.68
#